data_AF-A0A9Q0YP67-F1
#
_entry.id   AF-A0A9Q0YP67-F1
#
_cell.length_a   1.000
_cell.length_b   1.000
_cell.length_c   1.000
_cell.angle_alpha   90.00
_cell.angle_beta   90.00
_cell.angle_gamma   90.00
#
_symmetry.space_group_name_H-M   'P 1'
#
loop_
_entity.id
_entity.type
_entity.pdbx_description
1 polymer ?
#
loop_
_entity_poly.entity_id
_entity_poly.type
_entity_poly.pdbx_seq_one_letter_code
_entity_poly.pdbx_strand_id
1 'polypeptide(L)'
;MDATSFLNISKLIQAAELLERKDREHGYASSLPVYNESKRKARTKRLHSNSRSTHNELEKNRRAHLRHCFERLKEIVPVQTDAPRHTTLGLLTNAKTYIGVLQEKCQKFEGQKENLSREQRYLARRLEQLQNRIRGKQRQDSTGSSVPSDHDSEKDEIDIVGYNSDSDERGLGSDLSNSDGGQSVTLNRNHLPRHL
;
A
#
# COMPACT_ATOMS: atom_id res chain seq x y z
N MET A 1 13.19 -42.99 33.19
CA MET A 1 13.99 -43.38 32.02
C MET A 1 13.32 -44.60 31.44
N ASP A 2 12.53 -44.40 30.39
CA ASP A 2 11.51 -45.36 29.96
C ASP A 2 12.12 -46.55 29.21
N ALA A 3 11.54 -47.74 29.34
CA ALA A 3 12.01 -48.98 28.70
C ALA A 3 12.13 -48.85 27.16
N THR A 4 11.34 -47.96 26.56
CA THR A 4 11.39 -47.59 25.14
C THR A 4 12.68 -46.84 24.78
N SER A 5 13.17 -45.98 25.67
CA SER A 5 14.44 -45.27 25.51
C SER A 5 15.61 -46.25 25.53
N PHE A 6 15.59 -47.24 26.43
CA PHE A 6 16.62 -48.29 26.48
C PHE A 6 16.65 -49.11 25.19
N LEU A 7 15.50 -49.55 24.68
CA LEU A 7 15.42 -50.34 23.45
C LEU A 7 15.91 -49.56 22.22
N ASN A 8 15.62 -48.26 22.15
CA ASN A 8 16.07 -47.38 21.07
C ASN A 8 17.59 -47.16 21.11
N ILE A 9 18.15 -46.98 22.30
CA ILE A 9 19.60 -46.84 22.50
C ILE A 9 20.32 -48.14 22.12
N SER A 10 19.83 -49.31 22.55
CA SER A 10 20.41 -50.60 22.17
C SER A 10 20.39 -50.83 20.65
N LYS A 11 19.30 -50.47 19.97
CA LYS A 11 19.21 -50.55 18.51
C LYS A 11 20.21 -49.63 17.82
N LEU A 12 20.41 -48.42 18.35
CA LEU A 12 21.34 -47.45 17.78
C LEU A 12 22.81 -47.89 17.97
N ILE A 13 23.14 -48.43 19.13
CA ILE A 13 24.47 -49.01 19.42
C ILE A 13 24.75 -50.20 18.49
N GLN A 14 23.78 -51.11 18.31
CA GLN A 14 23.90 -52.25 17.40
C GLN A 14 24.08 -51.81 15.93
N ALA A 15 23.38 -50.76 15.51
CA ALA A 15 23.54 -50.20 14.17
C ALA A 15 24.92 -49.54 13.97
N ALA A 16 25.46 -48.89 15.00
CA ALA A 16 26.80 -48.27 14.96
C ALA A 16 27.91 -49.34 14.87
N GLU A 17 27.80 -50.44 15.62
CA GLU A 17 28.77 -51.55 15.56
C GLU A 17 28.79 -52.21 14.16
N LEU A 18 27.63 -52.31 13.50
CA LEU A 18 27.54 -52.80 12.12
C LEU A 18 28.17 -51.86 11.09
N LEU A 19 28.11 -50.55 11.31
CA LEU A 19 28.79 -49.56 10.46
C LEU A 19 30.31 -49.65 10.64
N GLU A 20 30.78 -49.76 11.89
CA GLU A 20 32.21 -49.83 12.20
C GLU A 20 32.86 -51.13 11.70
N ARG A 21 32.13 -52.25 11.71
CA ARG A 21 32.58 -53.51 11.06
C ARG A 21 32.68 -53.38 9.53
N LYS A 22 31.88 -52.52 8.92
CA LYS A 22 31.86 -52.34 7.46
C LYS A 22 33.05 -51.53 6.94
N ASP A 23 33.60 -50.64 7.76
CA ASP A 23 34.77 -49.84 7.40
C ASP A 23 36.12 -50.57 7.66
N ARG A 24 36.10 -51.71 8.36
CA ARG A 24 37.31 -52.52 8.65
C ARG A 24 37.56 -53.69 7.69
N GLU A 25 36.66 -53.96 6.74
CA GLU A 25 36.79 -55.12 5.83
C GLU A 25 36.78 -54.75 4.35
N HIS A 26 37.57 -53.73 3.99
CA HIS A 26 37.94 -53.46 2.60
C HIS A 26 39.44 -53.64 2.40
N GLY A 27 39.86 -54.92 2.45
CA GLY A 27 41.20 -55.37 2.11
C GLY A 27 41.16 -56.74 1.44
N TYR A 28 41.26 -56.73 0.10
CA TYR A 28 41.76 -57.81 -0.76
C TYR A 28 40.95 -59.12 -0.92
N ALA A 29 40.35 -59.25 -2.12
CA ALA A 29 40.22 -60.47 -2.95
C ALA A 29 39.57 -61.76 -2.38
N SER A 30 38.40 -62.17 -2.94
CA SER A 30 38.24 -63.47 -3.65
C SER A 30 36.81 -63.74 -4.19
N SER A 31 36.76 -64.17 -5.46
CA SER A 31 35.72 -64.94 -6.21
C SER A 31 34.37 -64.33 -6.61
N LEU A 32 34.20 -64.20 -7.94
CA LEU A 32 32.99 -64.02 -8.79
C LEU A 32 31.80 -64.96 -8.41
N PRO A 33 30.54 -64.77 -8.91
CA PRO A 33 30.19 -64.17 -10.21
C PRO A 33 29.05 -63.12 -10.23
N VAL A 34 29.21 -62.20 -11.18
CA VAL A 34 28.18 -61.56 -12.02
C VAL A 34 26.72 -61.72 -11.53
N TYR A 35 26.21 -60.75 -10.77
CA TYR A 35 24.79 -60.41 -10.84
C TYR A 35 24.53 -58.92 -10.55
N ASN A 36 24.21 -58.21 -11.63
CA ASN A 36 23.44 -56.97 -11.67
C ASN A 36 23.99 -55.74 -10.93
N GLU A 37 25.00 -55.11 -11.53
CA GLU A 37 25.47 -53.77 -11.20
C GLU A 37 24.56 -52.62 -11.73
N SER A 38 23.29 -52.91 -12.01
CA SER A 38 22.36 -51.93 -12.62
C SER A 38 21.43 -51.23 -11.61
N LYS A 39 21.38 -51.64 -10.34
CA LYS A 39 20.35 -51.13 -9.39
C LYS A 39 20.79 -49.98 -8.47
N ARG A 40 22.10 -49.70 -8.30
CA ARG A 40 22.55 -48.62 -7.40
C ARG A 40 22.61 -47.22 -8.03
N LYS A 41 22.57 -47.11 -9.36
CA LYS A 41 22.43 -45.82 -10.08
C LYS A 41 20.97 -45.36 -10.29
N ALA A 42 19.99 -46.19 -9.91
CA ALA A 42 18.57 -45.88 -10.09
C ALA A 42 17.92 -45.15 -8.90
N ARG A 43 18.48 -45.23 -7.69
CA ARG A 43 17.90 -44.58 -6.49
C ARG A 43 18.12 -43.06 -6.46
N THR A 44 19.25 -42.57 -6.97
CA THR A 44 19.54 -41.12 -7.00
C THR A 44 18.70 -40.37 -8.05
N LYS A 45 18.24 -41.05 -9.11
CA LYS A 45 17.38 -40.44 -10.14
C LYS A 45 15.93 -40.22 -9.68
N ARG A 46 15.44 -40.97 -8.69
CA ARG A 46 14.05 -40.85 -8.20
C ARG A 46 13.82 -39.63 -7.29
N LEU A 47 14.84 -39.16 -6.57
CA LEU A 47 14.74 -37.96 -5.72
C LEU A 47 14.62 -36.66 -6.54
N HIS A 48 15.26 -36.60 -7.71
CA HIS A 48 15.22 -35.45 -8.61
C HIS A 48 13.83 -35.25 -9.27
N SER A 49 13.07 -36.33 -9.45
CA SER A 49 11.70 -36.27 -9.99
C SER A 49 10.70 -35.67 -8.99
N ASN A 50 10.80 -36.05 -7.71
CA ASN A 50 9.99 -35.45 -6.65
C ASN A 50 10.32 -33.96 -6.44
N SER A 51 11.59 -33.59 -6.49
CA SER A 51 12.03 -32.18 -6.39
C SER A 51 11.45 -31.29 -7.50
N ARG A 52 11.36 -31.81 -8.73
CA ARG A 52 10.71 -31.08 -9.85
C ARG A 52 9.22 -30.89 -9.64
N SER A 53 8.52 -31.91 -9.16
CA SER A 53 7.08 -31.81 -8.87
C SER A 53 6.81 -30.83 -7.72
N THR A 54 7.58 -30.90 -6.63
CA THR A 54 7.44 -29.95 -5.51
C THR A 54 7.76 -28.52 -5.95
N HIS A 55 8.79 -28.32 -6.77
CA HIS A 55 9.11 -27.01 -7.34
C HIS A 55 7.95 -26.46 -8.19
N ASN A 56 7.34 -27.28 -9.03
CA ASN A 56 6.20 -26.86 -9.86
C ASN A 56 4.98 -26.49 -9.04
N GLU A 57 4.66 -27.24 -7.98
CA GLU A 57 3.56 -26.91 -7.07
C GLU A 57 3.83 -25.61 -6.31
N LEU A 58 5.05 -25.40 -5.82
CA LEU A 58 5.44 -24.14 -5.18
C LEU A 58 5.32 -22.95 -6.15
N GLU A 59 5.77 -23.10 -7.40
CA GLU A 59 5.66 -22.04 -8.41
C GLU A 59 4.21 -21.76 -8.81
N LYS A 60 3.35 -22.79 -8.91
CA LYS A 60 1.91 -22.60 -9.12
C LYS A 60 1.27 -21.83 -7.97
N ASN A 61 1.58 -22.20 -6.73
CA ASN A 61 1.08 -21.50 -5.56
C ASN A 61 1.56 -20.04 -5.52
N ARG A 62 2.85 -19.80 -5.78
CA ARG A 62 3.42 -18.45 -5.89
C ARG A 62 2.72 -17.61 -6.95
N ARG A 63 2.44 -18.18 -8.14
CA ARG A 63 1.69 -17.50 -9.21
C ARG A 63 0.24 -17.23 -8.84
N ALA A 64 -0.43 -18.15 -8.16
CA ALA A 64 -1.79 -17.94 -7.67
C ALA A 64 -1.84 -16.78 -6.66
N HIS A 65 -0.89 -16.74 -5.71
CA HIS A 65 -0.77 -15.65 -4.76
C HIS A 65 -0.53 -14.30 -5.46
N LEU A 66 0.38 -14.24 -6.44
CA LEU A 66 0.61 -13.02 -7.21
C LEU A 66 -0.64 -12.53 -7.93
N ARG A 67 -1.39 -13.43 -8.57
CA ARG A 67 -2.66 -13.06 -9.22
C ARG A 67 -3.63 -12.46 -8.21
N HIS A 68 -3.79 -13.07 -7.04
CA HIS A 68 -4.63 -12.55 -5.98
C HIS A 68 -4.19 -11.14 -5.52
N CYS A 69 -2.88 -10.91 -5.33
CA CYS A 69 -2.37 -9.58 -5.00
C CYS A 69 -2.67 -8.54 -6.09
N PHE A 70 -2.58 -8.92 -7.37
CA PHE A 70 -2.90 -8.01 -8.47
C PHE A 70 -4.40 -7.73 -8.59
N GLU A 71 -5.27 -8.69 -8.32
CA GLU A 71 -6.72 -8.44 -8.28
C GLU A 71 -7.10 -7.46 -7.17
N ARG A 72 -6.55 -7.64 -5.95
CA ARG A 72 -6.72 -6.64 -4.88
C ARG A 72 -6.18 -5.26 -5.26
N LEU A 73 -5.05 -5.22 -5.98
CA LEU A 73 -4.49 -3.96 -6.45
C LEU A 73 -5.42 -3.24 -7.45
N LYS A 74 -6.14 -3.99 -8.30
CA LYS A 74 -7.11 -3.43 -9.26
C LYS A 74 -8.33 -2.82 -8.59
N GLU A 75 -8.75 -3.34 -7.45
CA GLU A 75 -9.89 -2.81 -6.68
C GLU A 75 -9.57 -1.44 -6.05
N ILE A 76 -8.32 -1.21 -5.66
CA ILE A 76 -7.91 0.02 -4.94
C ILE A 76 -7.37 1.12 -5.86
N VAL A 77 -6.79 0.77 -7.01
CA VAL A 77 -6.24 1.74 -7.95
C VAL A 77 -7.36 2.18 -8.90
N PRO A 78 -7.69 3.48 -8.98
CA PRO A 78 -8.63 3.98 -9.97
C PRO A 78 -8.03 3.76 -11.36
N VAL A 79 -8.56 2.80 -12.11
CA VAL A 79 -8.05 2.48 -13.44
C VAL A 79 -8.57 3.50 -14.43
N GLN A 80 -7.73 4.49 -14.77
CA GLN A 80 -8.07 5.57 -15.72
C GLN A 80 -7.90 5.18 -17.20
N THR A 81 -7.87 3.88 -17.52
CA THR A 81 -7.64 3.45 -18.89
C THR A 81 -8.89 2.76 -19.42
N ASP A 82 -9.57 3.38 -20.38
CA ASP A 82 -10.62 2.78 -21.22
C ASP A 82 -10.08 1.64 -22.12
N ALA A 83 -8.86 1.16 -21.84
CA ALA A 83 -8.24 0.06 -22.53
C ALA A 83 -8.97 -1.25 -22.19
N PRO A 84 -9.32 -2.08 -23.18
CA PRO A 84 -10.08 -3.31 -22.97
C PRO A 84 -9.32 -4.38 -22.17
N ARG A 85 -8.01 -4.17 -21.89
CA ARG A 85 -7.20 -5.07 -21.06
C ARG A 85 -6.33 -4.31 -20.06
N HIS A 86 -6.44 -4.72 -18.81
CA HIS A 86 -5.50 -4.33 -17.77
C HIS A 86 -4.17 -5.07 -18.01
N THR A 87 -3.09 -4.31 -18.20
CA THR A 87 -1.73 -4.87 -18.30
C THR A 87 -1.04 -4.78 -16.93
N THR A 88 -0.16 -5.74 -16.62
CA THR A 88 0.59 -5.73 -15.35
C THR A 88 1.41 -4.44 -15.20
N LEU A 89 2.08 -4.01 -16.28
CA LEU A 89 2.87 -2.79 -16.28
C LEU A 89 1.98 -1.55 -16.07
N GLY A 90 0.86 -1.44 -16.79
CA GLY A 90 -0.07 -0.32 -16.66
C GLY A 90 -0.63 -0.20 -15.25
N LEU A 91 -0.98 -1.32 -14.61
CA LEU A 91 -1.46 -1.34 -13.23
C LEU A 91 -0.39 -0.86 -12.24
N LEU A 92 0.86 -1.31 -12.40
CA LEU A 92 1.96 -0.87 -11.53
C LEU A 92 2.28 0.62 -11.72
N THR A 93 2.27 1.11 -12.95
CA THR A 93 2.45 2.55 -13.25
C THR A 93 1.33 3.37 -12.64
N ASN A 94 0.07 2.96 -12.80
CA ASN A 94 -1.10 3.65 -12.25
C ASN A 94 -1.11 3.61 -10.72
N ALA A 95 -0.68 2.50 -10.10
CA ALA A 95 -0.55 2.42 -8.65
C ALA A 95 0.47 3.44 -8.13
N LYS A 96 1.62 3.56 -8.81
CA LYS A 96 2.66 4.53 -8.46
C LYS A 96 2.16 5.97 -8.58
N THR A 97 1.46 6.30 -9.66
CA THR A 97 0.89 7.65 -9.84
C THR A 97 -0.20 7.93 -8.82
N TYR A 98 -1.08 6.95 -8.55
CA TYR A 98 -2.15 7.09 -7.56
C TYR A 98 -1.64 7.34 -6.15
N ILE A 99 -0.55 6.68 -5.74
CA ILE A 99 0.13 6.99 -4.47
C ILE A 99 0.56 8.45 -4.42
N GLY A 100 1.16 8.98 -5.50
CA GLY A 100 1.56 10.38 -5.59
C GLY A 100 0.36 11.34 -5.45
N VAL A 101 -0.74 11.05 -6.15
CA VAL A 101 -1.99 11.85 -6.05
C VAL A 101 -2.56 11.82 -4.63
N LEU A 102 -2.57 10.66 -3.97
CA LEU A 102 -3.03 10.54 -2.59
C LEU A 102 -2.14 11.35 -1.63
N GLN A 103 -0.82 11.31 -1.81
CA GLN A 103 0.12 12.10 -1.01
C GLN A 103 -0.12 13.60 -1.15
N GLU A 104 -0.32 14.09 -2.37
CA GLU A 104 -0.64 15.49 -2.63
C GLU A 104 -1.98 15.89 -2.00
N LYS A 105 -3.02 15.05 -2.11
CA LYS A 105 -4.31 15.28 -1.47
C LYS A 105 -4.19 15.36 0.05
N CYS A 106 -3.45 14.43 0.66
CA CYS A 106 -3.18 14.45 2.09
C CYS A 106 -2.47 15.74 2.51
N GLN A 107 -1.47 16.20 1.75
CA GLN A 107 -0.77 17.46 2.02
C GLN A 107 -1.73 18.66 1.96
N LYS A 108 -2.61 18.72 0.94
CA LYS A 108 -3.61 19.79 0.81
C LYS A 108 -4.60 19.79 1.97
N PHE A 109 -5.12 18.62 2.37
CA PHE A 109 -6.06 18.52 3.47
C PHE A 109 -5.43 18.91 4.81
N GLU A 110 -4.17 18.55 5.06
CA GLU A 110 -3.49 18.99 6.28
C GLU A 110 -3.33 20.52 6.31
N GLY A 111 -2.97 21.14 5.18
CA GLY A 111 -2.92 22.60 5.06
C GLY A 111 -4.29 23.27 5.30
N GLN A 112 -5.37 22.71 4.75
CA GLN A 112 -6.73 23.19 5.00
C GLN A 112 -7.12 23.09 6.48
N LYS A 113 -6.84 21.95 7.11
CA LYS A 113 -7.07 21.73 8.53
C LYS A 113 -6.29 22.72 9.39
N GLU A 114 -5.03 23.02 9.04
CA GLU A 114 -4.23 24.01 9.75
C GLU A 114 -4.83 25.42 9.64
N ASN A 115 -5.25 25.82 8.43
CA ASN A 115 -5.90 27.10 8.18
C ASN A 115 -7.18 27.25 9.00
N LEU A 116 -8.05 26.24 8.98
CA LEU A 116 -9.28 26.22 9.77
C LEU A 116 -8.99 26.27 11.28
N SER A 117 -7.95 25.57 11.75
CA SER A 117 -7.54 25.65 13.16
C SER A 117 -7.01 27.03 13.55
N ARG A 118 -6.31 27.73 12.64
CA ARG A 118 -5.88 29.11 12.85
C ARG A 118 -7.07 30.06 12.93
N GLU A 119 -8.03 29.90 12.02
CA GLU A 119 -9.26 30.71 11.99
C GLU A 119 -10.12 30.47 13.24
N GLN A 120 -10.33 29.21 13.63
CA GLN A 120 -11.05 28.85 14.85
C GLN A 120 -10.43 29.52 16.08
N ARG A 121 -9.09 29.47 16.21
CA ARG A 121 -8.37 30.15 17.30
C ARG A 121 -8.51 31.67 17.25
N TYR A 122 -8.52 32.25 16.06
CA TYR A 122 -8.72 33.69 15.88
C TYR A 122 -10.14 34.11 16.32
N LEU A 123 -11.17 33.40 15.85
CA LEU A 123 -12.56 33.66 16.17
C LEU A 123 -12.83 33.45 17.67
N ALA A 124 -12.27 32.41 18.28
CA ALA A 124 -12.38 32.17 19.73
C ALA A 124 -11.84 33.36 20.55
N ARG A 125 -10.64 33.87 20.20
CA ARG A 125 -10.09 35.08 20.84
C ARG A 125 -10.96 36.31 20.60
N ARG A 126 -11.53 36.46 19.40
CA ARG A 126 -12.41 37.59 19.07
C ARG A 126 -13.70 37.56 19.88
N LEU A 127 -14.30 36.37 20.05
CA LEU A 127 -15.47 36.16 20.90
C LEU A 127 -15.16 36.49 22.36
N GLU A 128 -14.04 36.00 22.89
CA GLU A 128 -13.60 36.31 24.25
C GLU A 128 -13.44 37.81 24.49
N GLN A 129 -12.81 38.53 23.54
CA GLN A 129 -12.67 39.99 23.61
C GLN A 129 -14.02 40.71 23.63
N LEU A 130 -14.97 40.28 22.80
CA LEU A 130 -16.31 40.87 22.75
C LEU A 130 -17.09 40.59 24.04
N GLN A 131 -17.03 39.35 24.55
CA GLN A 131 -17.63 38.97 25.83
C GLN A 131 -17.03 39.79 26.99
N ASN A 132 -15.71 40.00 27.02
CA ASN A 132 -15.05 40.82 28.03
C ASN A 132 -15.46 42.31 27.94
N ARG A 133 -15.69 42.85 26.74
CA ARG A 133 -16.23 44.22 26.56
C ARG A 133 -17.66 44.33 27.09
N ILE A 134 -18.51 43.33 26.84
CA ILE A 134 -19.90 43.32 27.33
C ILE A 134 -19.91 43.21 28.86
N ARG A 135 -19.14 42.27 29.44
CA ARG A 135 -18.99 42.11 30.89
C ARG A 135 -18.38 43.36 31.55
N GLY A 136 -17.42 44.00 30.89
CA GLY A 136 -16.79 45.24 31.36
C GLY A 136 -17.74 46.44 31.38
N LYS A 137 -18.67 46.51 30.41
CA LYS A 137 -19.75 47.52 30.40
C LYS A 137 -20.77 47.28 31.52
N GLN A 138 -21.25 46.06 31.70
CA GLN A 138 -22.20 45.69 32.78
C GLN A 138 -21.68 45.97 34.19
N ARG A 139 -20.36 46.11 34.37
CA ARG A 139 -19.76 46.41 35.68
C ARG A 139 -19.68 47.90 36.00
N GLN A 140 -19.92 48.80 35.02
CA GLN A 140 -19.80 50.24 35.23
C GLN A 140 -21.14 50.97 35.36
N ASP A 141 -22.27 50.32 35.10
CA ASP A 141 -23.59 50.98 35.03
C ASP A 141 -24.67 50.39 35.94
N SER A 142 -24.35 49.65 37.01
CA SER A 142 -25.40 49.22 37.95
C SER A 142 -24.95 49.17 39.41
N THR A 143 -25.35 50.21 40.15
CA THR A 143 -25.70 50.12 41.56
C THR A 143 -26.78 49.06 41.77
N GLY A 144 -26.39 47.93 42.36
CA GLY A 144 -27.20 47.12 43.27
C GLY A 144 -28.46 46.44 42.71
N SER A 145 -28.36 45.17 42.36
CA SER A 145 -29.10 44.11 43.06
C SER A 145 -28.66 42.74 42.52
N SER A 146 -28.33 41.84 43.43
CA SER A 146 -27.98 40.45 43.13
C SER A 146 -29.17 39.59 43.51
N VAL A 147 -29.84 38.99 42.52
CA VAL A 147 -30.75 37.86 42.74
C VAL A 147 -30.33 36.78 41.74
N PRO A 148 -29.87 35.59 42.17
CA PRO A 148 -29.62 34.50 41.26
C PRO A 148 -30.98 33.88 40.90
N SER A 149 -31.39 33.98 39.63
CA SER A 149 -32.54 33.24 39.13
C SER A 149 -32.03 31.95 38.49
N ASP A 150 -32.42 30.84 39.11
CA ASP A 150 -32.23 29.47 38.67
C ASP A 150 -33.07 29.28 37.40
N HIS A 151 -32.43 29.18 36.23
CA HIS A 151 -33.13 28.86 34.99
C HIS A 151 -32.43 27.66 34.35
N ASP A 152 -33.02 26.50 34.62
CA ASP A 152 -32.88 25.27 33.84
C ASP A 152 -33.32 25.61 32.40
N SER A 153 -32.38 25.65 31.47
CA SER A 153 -32.65 25.90 30.06
C SER A 153 -32.24 24.66 29.27
N GLU A 154 -33.29 23.97 28.89
CA GLU A 154 -33.34 22.75 28.10
C GLU A 154 -32.73 23.01 26.72
N LYS A 155 -32.12 21.98 26.16
CA LYS A 155 -31.36 22.01 24.92
C LYS A 155 -32.25 22.37 23.73
N ASP A 156 -32.02 23.53 23.14
CA ASP A 156 -32.50 23.83 21.78
C ASP A 156 -31.55 23.15 20.76
N GLU A 157 -32.07 22.12 20.08
CA GLU A 157 -31.43 21.48 18.93
C GLU A 157 -31.41 22.46 17.75
N ILE A 158 -30.23 22.69 17.19
CA ILE A 158 -30.03 23.55 16.02
C ILE A 158 -30.00 22.64 14.79
N ASP A 159 -31.06 22.67 13.98
CA ASP A 159 -31.09 21.98 12.69
C ASP A 159 -30.15 22.67 11.69
N ILE A 160 -29.09 21.95 11.30
CA ILE A 160 -28.21 22.33 10.20
C ILE A 160 -29.00 22.17 8.90
N VAL A 161 -29.47 23.29 8.35
CA VAL A 161 -30.02 23.34 6.99
C VAL A 161 -28.87 23.14 6.02
N GLY A 162 -28.87 21.98 5.34
CA GLY A 162 -27.95 21.66 4.27
C GLY A 162 -28.11 22.64 3.10
N TYR A 163 -27.13 23.53 2.94
CA TYR A 163 -27.00 24.31 1.72
C TYR A 163 -26.55 23.35 0.60
N ASN A 164 -27.51 22.93 -0.21
CA ASN A 164 -27.25 22.30 -1.50
C ASN A 164 -26.67 23.38 -2.41
N SER A 165 -25.34 23.45 -2.52
CA SER A 165 -24.67 24.24 -3.55
C SER A 165 -24.77 23.47 -4.87
N ASP A 166 -25.88 23.68 -5.58
CA ASP A 166 -25.90 23.55 -7.04
C ASP A 166 -25.04 24.69 -7.59
N SER A 167 -23.82 24.36 -7.99
CA SER A 167 -22.94 25.28 -8.71
C SER A 167 -23.23 25.16 -10.20
N ASP A 168 -24.10 26.03 -10.71
CA ASP A 168 -24.17 26.32 -12.14
C ASP A 168 -22.88 27.03 -12.57
N GLU A 169 -22.07 26.36 -13.39
CA GLU A 169 -20.96 26.97 -14.12
C GLU A 169 -21.51 28.01 -15.11
N ARG A 170 -21.29 29.30 -14.80
CA ARG A 170 -21.31 30.37 -15.80
C ARG A 170 -19.91 30.94 -15.93
N GLY A 171 -19.28 30.60 -17.04
CA GLY A 171 -17.99 31.13 -17.45
C GLY A 171 -18.00 32.65 -17.53
N LEU A 172 -16.95 33.25 -16.98
CA LEU A 172 -16.58 34.64 -17.22
C LEU A 172 -15.16 34.64 -17.77
N GLY A 173 -15.06 34.85 -19.08
CA GLY A 173 -13.81 35.21 -19.74
C GLY A 173 -13.41 36.61 -19.28
N SER A 174 -12.19 36.72 -18.77
CA SER A 174 -11.53 38.00 -18.54
C SER A 174 -10.37 38.13 -19.51
N ASP A 175 -10.55 39.01 -20.50
CA ASP A 175 -9.49 39.51 -21.37
C ASP A 175 -8.42 40.21 -20.54
N LEU A 176 -7.19 39.68 -20.57
CA LEU A 176 -6.01 40.40 -20.14
C LEU A 176 -5.05 40.50 -21.33
N SER A 177 -5.09 41.67 -21.94
CA SER A 177 -4.12 42.20 -22.88
C SER A 177 -2.72 42.18 -22.27
N ASN A 178 -1.89 41.22 -22.69
CA ASN A 178 -0.43 41.32 -22.56
C ASN A 178 0.21 41.40 -23.95
N SER A 179 0.63 42.62 -24.25
CA SER A 179 1.62 42.98 -25.25
C SER A 179 2.98 42.38 -24.86
N ASP A 180 3.60 41.58 -25.73
CA ASP A 180 5.05 41.61 -25.92
C ASP A 180 5.46 41.01 -27.28
N GLY A 181 6.46 41.63 -27.89
CA GLY A 181 6.88 41.41 -29.27
C GLY A 181 7.69 40.13 -29.47
N GLY A 182 7.57 39.56 -30.66
CA GLY A 182 8.40 38.46 -31.13
C GLY A 182 8.60 38.55 -32.64
N GLN A 183 9.82 38.87 -33.06
CA GLN A 183 10.25 38.99 -34.45
C GLN A 183 10.16 37.64 -35.18
N SER A 184 9.62 37.63 -36.40
CA SER A 184 9.61 36.44 -37.26
C SER A 184 10.98 36.23 -37.90
N VAL A 185 11.63 35.11 -37.62
CA VAL A 185 12.78 34.63 -38.40
C VAL A 185 12.29 33.46 -39.26
N THR A 186 12.02 33.72 -40.53
CA THR A 186 11.71 32.71 -41.53
C THR A 186 13.01 32.04 -41.99
N LEU A 187 13.20 30.76 -41.67
CA LEU A 187 14.21 29.92 -42.30
C LEU A 187 13.50 28.96 -43.27
N ASN A 188 13.65 29.25 -44.57
CA ASN A 188 13.17 28.41 -45.66
C ASN A 188 13.87 27.04 -45.61
N ARG A 189 13.08 25.99 -45.36
CA ARG A 189 13.51 24.60 -45.46
C ARG A 189 13.20 24.09 -46.88
N ASN A 190 14.25 23.95 -47.67
CA ASN A 190 14.20 23.39 -49.03
C ASN A 190 13.50 22.02 -49.03
N HIS A 191 12.39 21.93 -49.76
CA HIS A 191 11.71 20.69 -50.10
C HIS A 191 12.35 20.13 -51.39
N LEU A 192 12.99 18.95 -51.31
CA LEU A 192 13.27 18.16 -52.51
C LEU A 192 11.96 17.48 -52.97
N PRO A 193 11.60 17.50 -54.26
CA PRO A 193 10.54 16.66 -54.79
C PRO A 193 11.04 15.24 -55.03
N ARG A 194 10.32 14.26 -54.47
CA ARG A 194 10.32 12.87 -54.93
C ARG A 194 9.52 12.81 -56.22
N HIS A 195 10.09 12.27 -57.30
CA HIS A 195 9.34 11.60 -58.35
C HIS A 195 10.17 10.48 -58.98
N LEU A 196 9.51 9.31 -59.05
CA LEU A 196 9.77 8.09 -59.84
C LEU A 196 11.06 7.31 -59.53
#